data_AF-A0AB74V6F4-F1
#
_entry.id   AF-A0AB74V6F4-F1
#
_cell.length_a   1.000
_cell.length_b   1.000
_cell.length_c   1.000
_cell.angle_alpha   90.00
_cell.angle_beta   90.00
_cell.angle_gamma   90.00
#
_symmetry.space_group_name_H-M   'P 1'
#
loop_
_entity.id
_entity.type
_entity.pdbx_description
1 polymer ?
#
loop_
_entity_poly.entity_id
_entity_poly.type
_entity_poly.pdbx_seq_one_letter_code
_entity_poly.pdbx_strand_id
1 'polypeptide(L)'
;MATSTTRRLVIFLGLALVMGVTRFHPSLLHHALWDASWGVFFLAGFWLRGQGRWAFPLLMAEAVLVDYLVISGQGIDFWSHYCVSPAYWFLLPSYGALWLGGSWLAKHQQGLNLRTLGLAAGTLLVAEGVCYLISNGSFYWLSASVPAPRSLGAWFGNLGDWYLPFLTGTAVYVGLGALLHALATQLTHAAPRSNHARH
;
A
#
# COMPACT_ATOMS: atom_id res chain seq x y z
N MET A 1 0.94 5.43 -22.35
CA MET A 1 -0.45 5.96 -22.33
C MET A 1 -0.50 7.15 -21.38
N ALA A 2 -0.68 8.38 -21.88
CA ALA A 2 -0.89 9.54 -21.03
C ALA A 2 -2.29 9.45 -20.41
N THR A 3 -2.39 9.02 -19.15
CA THR A 3 -3.62 9.14 -18.38
C THR A 3 -3.94 10.62 -18.19
N SER A 4 -5.16 11.05 -18.50
CA SER A 4 -5.56 12.45 -18.28
C SER A 4 -5.40 12.82 -16.79
N THR A 5 -5.09 14.08 -16.51
CA THR A 5 -4.93 14.58 -15.14
C THR A 5 -6.12 14.22 -14.26
N THR A 6 -7.35 14.33 -14.79
CA THR A 6 -8.59 13.92 -14.13
C THR A 6 -8.57 12.45 -13.73
N ARG A 7 -8.15 11.54 -14.62
CA ARG A 7 -8.07 10.11 -14.31
C ARG A 7 -7.08 9.83 -13.18
N ARG A 8 -5.93 10.51 -13.15
CA ARG A 8 -4.92 10.36 -12.09
C ARG A 8 -5.47 10.83 -10.74
N LEU A 9 -6.20 11.94 -10.72
CA LEU A 9 -6.85 12.45 -9.52
C LEU A 9 -7.93 11.50 -9.01
N VAL A 10 -8.77 10.95 -9.89
CA VAL A 10 -9.78 9.95 -9.50
C VAL A 10 -9.14 8.70 -8.91
N ILE A 11 -8.07 8.18 -9.52
CA ILE A 11 -7.34 7.03 -8.97
C ILE A 11 -6.75 7.37 -7.60
N PHE A 12 -6.11 8.54 -7.47
CA PHE A 12 -5.57 9.00 -6.19
C PHE A 12 -6.66 9.09 -5.11
N LEU A 13 -7.78 9.74 -5.40
CA LEU A 13 -8.89 9.91 -4.46
C LEU A 13 -9.53 8.57 -4.07
N GLY A 14 -9.66 7.64 -5.02
CA GLY A 14 -10.16 6.30 -4.74
C GLY A 14 -9.22 5.51 -3.82
N LEU A 15 -7.91 5.59 -4.07
CA LEU A 15 -6.90 4.96 -3.22
C LEU A 15 -6.84 5.59 -1.82
N ALA A 16 -6.88 6.92 -1.73
CA ALA A 16 -6.96 7.66 -0.48
C ALA A 16 -8.19 7.23 0.33
N LEU A 17 -9.39 7.25 -0.28
CA LEU A 17 -10.62 6.82 0.37
C LEU A 17 -10.54 5.38 0.92
N VAL A 18 -10.01 4.43 0.14
CA VAL A 18 -9.83 3.04 0.59
C VAL A 18 -8.88 2.97 1.78
N MET A 19 -7.75 3.69 1.73
CA MET A 19 -6.80 3.75 2.84
C MET A 19 -7.42 4.39 4.07
N GLY A 20 -8.04 5.57 3.95
CA GLY A 20 -8.70 6.26 5.06
C GLY A 20 -9.75 5.39 5.75
N VAL A 21 -10.61 4.71 4.99
CA VAL A 21 -11.66 3.84 5.56
C VAL A 21 -11.08 2.63 6.29
N THR A 22 -10.07 1.98 5.72
CA THR A 22 -9.50 0.75 6.29
C THR A 22 -8.51 1.01 7.42
N ARG A 23 -7.78 2.12 7.36
CA ARG A 23 -6.79 2.53 8.37
C ARG A 23 -7.41 3.18 9.60
N PHE A 24 -8.59 3.81 9.48
CA PHE A 24 -9.31 4.37 10.63
C PHE A 24 -9.82 3.31 11.61
N HIS A 25 -9.69 2.01 11.27
CA HIS A 25 -10.15 0.86 12.07
C HIS A 25 -11.53 1.11 12.71
N PRO A 26 -12.60 1.33 11.92
CA PRO A 26 -13.90 1.68 12.49
C PRO A 26 -14.35 0.58 13.45
N SER A 27 -14.61 0.94 14.71
CA SER A 27 -15.23 0.05 15.71
C SER A 27 -16.54 -0.58 15.20
N LEU A 28 -17.21 0.10 14.26
CA LEU A 28 -18.39 -0.38 13.51
C LEU A 28 -18.16 -1.68 12.71
N LEU A 29 -16.93 -1.98 12.28
CA LEU A 29 -16.62 -3.12 11.41
C LEU A 29 -15.94 -4.31 12.15
N HIS A 30 -15.87 -4.29 13.49
CA HIS A 30 -15.38 -5.42 14.30
C HIS A 30 -14.04 -6.02 13.81
N HIS A 31 -13.07 -5.17 13.41
CA HIS A 31 -11.76 -5.62 12.90
C HIS A 31 -11.82 -6.54 11.66
N ALA A 32 -12.97 -6.60 10.95
CA ALA A 32 -13.15 -7.48 9.80
C ALA A 32 -12.37 -7.03 8.55
N LEU A 33 -11.98 -5.74 8.49
CA LEU A 33 -11.18 -5.21 7.39
C LEU A 33 -9.73 -5.05 7.84
N TRP A 34 -8.82 -5.71 7.12
CA TRP A 34 -7.40 -5.46 7.23
C TRP A 34 -7.06 -4.07 6.67
N ASP A 35 -6.05 -3.41 7.22
CA ASP A 35 -5.55 -2.13 6.71
C ASP A 35 -5.04 -2.28 5.26
N ALA A 36 -5.57 -1.46 4.35
CA ALA A 36 -5.20 -1.49 2.93
C ALA A 36 -3.92 -0.73 2.60
N SER A 37 -3.33 0.01 3.55
CA SER A 37 -2.25 0.97 3.31
C SER A 37 -1.13 0.41 2.43
N TRP A 38 -0.62 -0.79 2.74
CA TRP A 38 0.49 -1.38 1.97
C TRP A 38 0.10 -1.69 0.53
N GLY A 39 -1.09 -2.26 0.33
CA GLY A 39 -1.64 -2.50 -1.00
C GLY A 39 -1.88 -1.20 -1.75
N VAL A 40 -2.37 -0.16 -1.07
CA VAL A 40 -2.58 1.18 -1.62
C VAL A 40 -1.27 1.80 -2.11
N PHE A 41 -0.18 1.77 -1.35
CA PHE A 41 1.10 2.31 -1.80
C PHE A 41 1.69 1.55 -3.00
N PHE A 42 1.53 0.22 -3.04
CA PHE A 42 1.92 -0.58 -4.21
C PHE A 42 1.08 -0.23 -5.45
N LEU A 43 -0.26 -0.19 -5.32
CA LEU A 43 -1.17 0.16 -6.41
C LEU A 43 -1.00 1.61 -6.87
N ALA A 44 -0.74 2.54 -5.94
CA ALA A 44 -0.43 3.92 -6.25
C ALA A 44 0.87 4.03 -7.06
N GLY A 45 1.93 3.30 -6.66
CA GLY A 45 3.14 3.18 -7.45
C GLY A 45 2.88 2.67 -8.87
N PHE A 46 1.98 1.70 -9.01
CA PHE A 46 1.60 1.12 -10.30
C PHE A 46 0.79 2.10 -11.18
N TRP A 47 -0.34 2.62 -10.69
CA TRP A 47 -1.25 3.45 -11.49
C TRP A 47 -0.83 4.92 -11.60
N LEU A 48 -0.12 5.45 -10.60
CA LEU A 48 0.35 6.83 -10.52
C LEU A 48 1.87 6.93 -10.77
N ARG A 49 2.46 5.96 -11.47
CA ARG A 49 3.87 5.99 -11.87
C ARG A 49 4.25 7.36 -12.47
N GLY A 50 5.30 7.97 -11.92
CA GLY A 50 5.79 9.31 -12.30
C GLY A 50 5.21 10.47 -11.49
N GLN A 51 4.19 10.22 -10.68
CA GLN A 51 3.52 11.22 -9.83
C GLN A 51 3.96 11.19 -8.36
N GLY A 52 5.01 10.42 -8.04
CA GLY A 52 5.47 10.21 -6.65
C GLY A 52 5.84 11.50 -5.92
N ARG A 53 6.23 12.58 -6.63
CA ARG A 53 6.58 13.87 -6.00
C ARG A 53 5.44 14.54 -5.22
N TRP A 54 4.18 14.20 -5.52
CA TRP A 54 3.02 14.77 -4.83
C TRP A 54 2.09 13.69 -4.28
N ALA A 55 1.85 12.61 -5.02
CA ALA A 55 0.91 11.58 -4.60
C ALA A 55 1.42 10.78 -3.39
N PHE A 56 2.71 10.43 -3.40
CA PHE A 56 3.32 9.71 -2.27
C PHE A 56 3.30 10.53 -0.97
N PRO A 57 3.78 11.79 -0.91
CA PRO A 57 3.73 12.55 0.34
C PRO A 57 2.31 12.86 0.79
N LEU A 58 1.33 13.03 -0.10
CA LEU A 58 -0.06 13.21 0.31
C LEU A 58 -0.67 11.94 0.93
N LEU A 59 -0.44 10.76 0.35
CA LEU A 59 -0.86 9.50 0.97
C LEU A 59 -0.14 9.26 2.30
N MET A 60 1.14 9.64 2.40
CA MET A 60 1.86 9.55 3.68
C MET A 60 1.25 10.50 4.72
N ALA A 61 0.95 11.74 4.34
CA ALA A 61 0.29 12.71 5.22
C ALA A 61 -1.09 12.21 5.67
N GLU A 62 -1.86 11.58 4.77
CA GLU A 62 -3.13 10.94 5.10
C GLU A 62 -2.93 9.80 6.11
N ALA A 63 -1.95 8.92 5.90
CA ALA A 63 -1.66 7.83 6.84
C ALA A 63 -1.34 8.35 8.26
N VAL A 64 -0.50 9.39 8.36
CA VAL A 64 -0.17 10.03 9.64
C VAL A 64 -1.38 10.74 10.25
N LEU A 65 -2.19 11.43 9.43
CA LEU A 65 -3.40 12.11 9.88
C LEU A 65 -4.41 11.10 10.45
N VAL A 66 -4.63 9.98 9.77
CA VAL A 66 -5.53 8.93 10.25
C VAL A 66 -5.01 8.34 11.57
N ASP A 67 -3.71 8.04 11.67
CA ASP A 67 -3.11 7.54 12.91
C ASP A 67 -3.29 8.54 14.06
N TYR A 68 -3.06 9.83 13.79
CA TYR A 68 -3.28 10.91 14.76
C TYR A 68 -4.73 10.97 15.24
N LEU A 69 -5.70 10.94 14.32
CA LEU A 69 -7.13 11.01 14.66
C LEU A 69 -7.58 9.78 15.45
N VAL A 70 -7.13 8.58 15.07
CA VAL A 70 -7.48 7.33 15.78
C VAL A 70 -6.91 7.32 17.18
N ILE A 71 -5.62 7.64 17.35
CA ILE A 71 -4.96 7.62 18.66
C ILE A 71 -5.49 8.72 19.58
N SER A 72 -5.61 9.95 19.08
CA SER A 72 -6.16 11.06 19.87
C SER A 72 -7.63 10.85 20.22
N GLY A 73 -8.41 10.21 19.34
CA GLY A 73 -9.80 9.82 19.59
C GLY A 73 -9.96 8.80 20.73
N GLN A 74 -8.91 8.07 21.08
CA GLN A 74 -8.87 7.17 22.25
C GLN A 74 -8.50 7.91 23.55
N GLY A 75 -8.24 9.22 23.50
CA GLY A 75 -7.80 10.01 24.65
C GLY A 75 -6.31 9.84 24.98
N ILE A 76 -5.52 9.27 24.06
CA ILE A 76 -4.08 9.04 24.21
C ILE A 76 -3.32 10.12 23.42
N ASP A 77 -2.23 10.66 23.98
CA ASP A 77 -1.34 11.54 23.22
C ASP A 77 -0.64 10.71 22.12
N PHE A 78 -0.69 11.20 20.87
CA PHE A 78 -0.06 10.58 19.71
C PHE A 78 1.37 10.11 19.97
N TRP A 79 2.19 10.95 20.60
CA TRP A 79 3.61 10.63 20.86
C TRP A 79 3.84 9.65 22.01
N SER A 80 2.79 9.34 22.78
CA SER A 80 2.84 8.40 23.90
C SER A 80 2.30 7.01 23.54
N HIS A 81 1.67 6.86 22.37
CA HIS A 81 1.10 5.59 21.94
C HIS A 81 2.18 4.58 21.56
N TYR A 82 1.99 3.30 21.90
CA TYR A 82 3.04 2.26 21.73
C TYR A 82 3.46 2.02 20.27
N CYS A 83 2.61 2.38 19.30
CA CYS A 83 2.92 2.33 17.86
C CYS A 83 3.80 3.51 17.39
N VAL A 84 3.88 4.59 18.17
CA VAL A 84 4.61 5.81 17.81
C VAL A 84 5.93 5.82 18.59
N SER A 85 7.01 5.54 17.87
CA SER A 85 8.37 5.51 18.41
C SER A 85 9.34 6.10 17.38
N PRO A 86 10.65 6.20 17.62
CA PRO A 86 11.61 6.61 16.59
C PRO A 86 11.51 5.77 15.30
N ALA A 87 11.03 4.53 15.40
CA ALA A 87 10.77 3.66 14.26
C ALA A 87 9.66 4.17 13.32
N TYR A 88 8.76 5.03 13.79
CA TYR A 88 7.64 5.54 12.98
C TYR A 88 8.13 6.27 11.71
N TRP A 89 9.30 6.92 11.77
CA TRP A 89 9.94 7.54 10.60
C TRP A 89 10.32 6.53 9.50
N PHE A 90 10.52 5.26 9.84
CA PHE A 90 10.84 4.21 8.89
C PHE A 90 9.63 3.74 8.07
N LEU A 91 8.42 4.23 8.36
CA LEU A 91 7.27 4.07 7.46
C LEU A 91 7.53 4.70 6.09
N LEU A 92 8.29 5.80 6.04
CA LEU A 92 8.64 6.48 4.79
C LEU A 92 9.42 5.58 3.81
N PRO A 93 10.59 4.99 4.18
CA PRO A 93 11.28 4.04 3.32
C PRO A 93 10.52 2.73 3.11
N SER A 94 9.73 2.26 4.10
CA SER A 94 8.91 1.05 3.96
C SER A 94 7.86 1.20 2.86
N TYR A 95 7.06 2.26 2.92
CA TYR A 95 6.02 2.52 1.91
C TYR A 95 6.64 2.97 0.58
N GLY A 96 7.83 3.58 0.64
CA GLY A 96 8.64 3.87 -0.53
C GLY A 96 9.01 2.59 -1.31
N ALA A 97 9.36 1.50 -0.62
CA ALA A 97 9.64 0.22 -1.27
C ALA A 97 8.43 -0.32 -2.04
N LEU A 98 7.23 -0.26 -1.43
CA LEU A 98 5.98 -0.65 -2.08
C LEU A 98 5.68 0.20 -3.32
N TRP A 99 5.81 1.52 -3.19
CA TRP A 99 5.63 2.45 -4.31
C TRP A 99 6.59 2.15 -5.46
N LEU A 100 7.86 1.91 -5.15
CA LEU A 100 8.89 1.57 -6.14
C LEU A 100 8.61 0.22 -6.79
N GLY A 101 8.16 -0.78 -6.03
CA GLY A 101 7.71 -2.07 -6.55
C GLY A 101 6.57 -1.93 -7.56
N GLY A 102 5.49 -1.26 -7.18
CA GLY A 102 4.37 -1.01 -8.09
C GLY A 102 4.79 -0.21 -9.33
N SER A 103 5.62 0.82 -9.14
CA SER A 103 6.18 1.62 -10.24
C SER A 103 7.01 0.76 -11.19
N TRP A 104 7.82 -0.16 -10.66
CA TRP A 104 8.64 -1.08 -11.43
C TRP A 104 7.77 -2.05 -12.24
N LEU A 105 6.74 -2.63 -11.62
CA LEU A 105 5.78 -3.48 -12.30
C LEU A 105 5.08 -2.74 -13.45
N ALA A 106 4.63 -1.50 -13.23
CA ALA A 106 3.99 -0.69 -14.27
C ALA A 106 4.89 -0.42 -15.48
N LYS A 107 6.21 -0.41 -15.30
CA LYS A 107 7.19 -0.24 -16.38
C LYS A 107 7.42 -1.52 -17.19
N HIS A 108 7.32 -2.68 -16.54
CA HIS A 108 7.75 -3.97 -17.12
C HIS A 108 6.59 -4.91 -17.48
N GLN A 109 5.36 -4.59 -17.06
CA GLN A 109 4.16 -5.35 -17.42
C GLN A 109 3.93 -5.36 -18.94
N GLN A 110 3.43 -6.49 -19.46
CA GLN A 110 3.24 -6.72 -20.89
C GLN A 110 1.77 -7.05 -21.22
N GLY A 111 0.82 -6.35 -20.58
CA GLY A 111 -0.61 -6.58 -20.73
C GLY A 111 -1.17 -7.73 -19.88
N LEU A 112 -2.42 -8.11 -20.12
CA LEU A 112 -3.10 -9.14 -19.33
C LEU A 112 -2.67 -10.55 -19.79
N ASN A 113 -1.60 -11.07 -19.21
CA ASN A 113 -1.13 -12.45 -19.45
C ASN A 113 -0.50 -13.06 -18.20
N LEU A 114 -0.29 -14.38 -18.23
CA LEU A 114 0.29 -15.14 -17.12
C LEU A 114 1.70 -14.67 -16.73
N ARG A 115 2.49 -14.19 -17.71
CA ARG A 115 3.82 -13.64 -17.45
C ARG A 115 3.74 -12.38 -16.59
N THR A 116 2.81 -11.48 -16.89
CA THR A 116 2.57 -10.26 -16.13
C THR A 116 2.00 -10.59 -14.74
N LEU A 117 1.16 -11.63 -14.62
CA LEU A 117 0.70 -12.11 -13.32
C LEU A 117 1.86 -12.62 -12.45
N GLY A 118 2.74 -13.46 -13.01
CA GLY A 118 3.94 -13.94 -12.31
C GLY A 118 4.88 -12.79 -11.93
N LEU A 119 5.04 -11.80 -12.82
CA LEU A 119 5.81 -10.60 -12.53
C LEU A 119 5.20 -9.78 -11.40
N ALA A 120 3.87 -9.62 -11.39
CA ALA A 120 3.15 -8.91 -10.36
C ALA A 120 3.31 -9.59 -9.00
N ALA A 121 3.13 -10.91 -8.94
CA ALA A 121 3.33 -11.69 -7.72
C ALA A 121 4.78 -11.57 -7.19
N GLY A 122 5.78 -11.77 -8.06
CA GLY A 122 7.19 -11.66 -7.66
C GLY A 122 7.57 -10.25 -7.20
N THR A 123 7.09 -9.22 -7.90
CA THR A 123 7.37 -7.82 -7.50
C THR A 123 6.69 -7.47 -6.18
N LEU A 124 5.46 -7.95 -5.97
CA LEU A 124 4.75 -7.75 -4.72
C LEU A 124 5.50 -8.38 -3.56
N LEU A 125 5.90 -9.66 -3.67
CA LEU A 125 6.65 -10.38 -2.63
C LEU A 125 7.96 -9.66 -2.27
N VAL A 126 8.70 -9.17 -3.25
CA VAL A 126 9.95 -8.43 -2.99
C VAL A 126 9.66 -7.09 -2.31
N ALA A 127 8.71 -6.31 -2.82
CA ALA A 127 8.42 -4.99 -2.30
C ALA A 127 7.80 -5.04 -0.89
N GLU A 128 6.89 -5.99 -0.66
CA GLU A 128 6.27 -6.26 0.64
C GLU A 128 7.29 -6.81 1.63
N GLY A 129 8.13 -7.78 1.24
CA GLY A 129 9.21 -8.27 2.09
C GLY A 129 10.20 -7.17 2.52
N VAL A 130 10.58 -6.27 1.61
CA VAL A 130 11.43 -5.11 1.96
C VAL A 130 10.69 -4.14 2.90
N CYS A 131 9.42 -3.82 2.61
CA CYS A 131 8.60 -2.99 3.48
C CYS A 131 8.47 -3.57 4.89
N TYR A 132 8.22 -4.87 4.99
CA TYR A 132 8.08 -5.59 6.24
C TYR A 132 9.40 -5.65 7.01
N LEU A 133 10.52 -5.96 6.36
CA LEU A 133 11.84 -5.95 7.00
C LEU A 133 12.19 -4.58 7.60
N ILE A 134 11.93 -3.50 6.85
CA ILE A 134 12.23 -2.14 7.31
C ILE A 134 11.31 -1.75 8.48
N SER A 135 9.99 -1.93 8.33
CA SER A 135 9.02 -1.54 9.35
C SER A 135 9.10 -2.39 10.62
N ASN A 136 9.11 -3.72 10.49
CA ASN A 136 9.23 -4.65 11.61
C ASN A 136 10.60 -4.52 12.29
N GLY A 137 11.68 -4.49 11.51
CA GLY A 137 13.04 -4.38 12.04
C GLY A 137 13.26 -3.07 12.79
N SER A 138 12.91 -1.93 12.19
CA SER A 138 13.04 -0.65 12.88
C SER A 138 12.22 -0.59 14.16
N PHE A 139 10.98 -1.11 14.16
CA PHE A 139 10.16 -1.17 15.38
C PHE A 139 10.79 -2.05 16.45
N TYR A 140 11.24 -3.26 16.09
CA TYR A 140 11.86 -4.20 17.02
C TYR A 140 13.08 -3.58 17.74
N TRP A 141 13.96 -2.92 16.98
CA TRP A 141 15.22 -2.41 17.50
C TRP A 141 15.13 -1.04 18.17
N LEU A 142 14.25 -0.15 17.69
CA LEU A 142 14.20 1.24 18.13
C LEU A 142 13.03 1.57 19.06
N SER A 143 11.98 0.74 19.09
CA SER A 143 10.81 1.02 19.91
C SER A 143 11.04 0.67 21.38
N ALA A 144 10.64 1.57 22.28
CA ALA A 144 10.59 1.31 23.72
C ALA A 144 9.54 0.24 24.10
N SER A 145 8.57 -0.01 23.20
CA SER A 145 7.53 -1.02 23.37
C SER A 145 8.05 -2.46 23.30
N VAL A 146 9.27 -2.68 22.79
CA VAL A 146 9.92 -3.99 22.76
C VAL A 146 10.93 -4.09 23.92
N PRO A 147 10.70 -4.97 24.91
CA PRO A 147 11.56 -5.08 26.08
C PRO A 147 13.00 -5.49 25.76
N ALA A 148 13.94 -5.05 26.59
CA ALA A 148 15.33 -5.52 26.57
C ALA A 148 15.50 -6.77 27.46
N PRO A 149 16.43 -7.70 27.14
CA PRO A 149 17.38 -7.66 26.03
C PRO A 149 16.76 -8.07 24.68
N ARG A 150 17.14 -7.35 23.62
CA ARG A 150 16.76 -7.67 22.24
C ARG A 150 17.75 -8.64 21.63
N SER A 151 17.29 -9.57 20.79
CA SER A 151 18.15 -10.56 20.14
C SER A 151 17.72 -10.80 18.70
N LEU A 152 18.69 -11.18 17.85
CA LEU A 152 18.40 -11.54 16.46
C LEU A 152 17.42 -12.73 16.39
N GLY A 153 17.57 -13.73 17.26
CA GLY A 153 16.69 -14.90 17.28
C GLY A 153 15.23 -14.54 17.58
N ALA A 154 14.99 -13.70 18.59
CA ALA A 154 13.65 -13.25 18.92
C ALA A 154 13.05 -12.34 17.83
N TRP A 155 13.87 -11.51 17.19
CA TRP A 155 13.44 -10.72 16.03
C TRP A 155 13.04 -11.61 14.85
N PHE A 156 13.85 -12.61 14.50
CA PHE A 156 13.54 -13.56 13.41
C PHE A 156 12.27 -14.37 13.69
N GLY A 157 12.06 -14.80 14.94
CA GLY A 157 10.81 -15.44 15.35
C GLY A 157 9.61 -14.54 15.12
N ASN A 158 9.65 -13.30 15.65
CA ASN A 158 8.60 -12.31 15.45
C ASN A 158 8.34 -12.01 13.96
N LEU A 159 9.41 -11.93 13.16
CA LEU A 159 9.32 -11.70 11.74
C LEU A 159 8.53 -12.84 11.05
N GLY A 160 8.81 -14.09 11.41
CA GLY A 160 8.09 -15.26 10.90
C GLY A 160 6.62 -15.32 11.32
N ASP A 161 6.33 -15.01 12.59
CA ASP A 161 4.97 -15.08 13.15
C ASP A 161 3.98 -14.17 12.42
N TRP A 162 4.44 -12.98 12.01
CA TRP A 162 3.57 -11.94 11.46
C TRP A 162 3.64 -11.78 9.94
N TYR A 163 4.63 -12.37 9.27
CA TYR A 163 4.82 -12.15 7.82
C TYR A 163 3.60 -12.56 6.99
N LEU A 164 3.04 -13.76 7.21
CA LEU A 164 1.92 -14.26 6.43
C LEU A 164 0.65 -13.40 6.58
N PRO A 165 0.23 -12.99 7.78
CA PRO A 165 -0.87 -12.03 7.93
C PRO A 165 -0.68 -10.73 7.12
N PHE A 166 0.50 -10.09 7.20
CA PHE A 166 0.79 -8.84 6.48
C PHE A 166 0.81 -9.04 4.96
N LEU A 167 1.44 -10.11 4.48
CA LEU A 167 1.44 -10.47 3.07
C LEU A 167 0.02 -10.76 2.57
N THR A 168 -0.79 -11.49 3.33
CA THR A 168 -2.15 -11.84 2.92
C THR A 168 -3.01 -10.58 2.81
N GLY A 169 -2.94 -9.66 3.78
CA GLY A 169 -3.65 -8.39 3.71
C GLY A 169 -3.25 -7.56 2.50
N THR A 170 -1.96 -7.41 2.27
CA THR A 170 -1.43 -6.68 1.11
C THR A 170 -1.87 -7.33 -0.20
N ALA A 171 -1.76 -8.66 -0.31
CA ALA A 171 -2.09 -9.42 -1.51
C ALA A 171 -3.58 -9.38 -1.85
N VAL A 172 -4.48 -9.38 -0.85
CA VAL A 172 -5.93 -9.25 -1.08
C VAL A 172 -6.23 -7.91 -1.75
N TYR A 173 -5.76 -6.79 -1.21
CA TYR A 173 -6.03 -5.47 -1.80
C TYR A 173 -5.36 -5.28 -3.17
N VAL A 174 -4.12 -5.76 -3.33
CA VAL A 174 -3.44 -5.73 -4.65
C VAL A 174 -4.17 -6.61 -5.66
N GLY A 175 -4.66 -7.78 -5.25
CA GLY A 175 -5.46 -8.68 -6.08
C GLY A 175 -6.77 -8.04 -6.52
N LEU A 176 -7.51 -7.40 -5.62
CA LEU A 176 -8.70 -6.62 -5.95
C LEU A 176 -8.37 -5.49 -6.95
N GLY A 177 -7.28 -4.76 -6.72
CA GLY A 177 -6.80 -3.75 -7.66
C GLY A 177 -6.46 -4.33 -9.04
N ALA A 178 -5.80 -5.49 -9.10
CA ALA A 178 -5.48 -6.18 -10.34
C ALA A 178 -6.73 -6.64 -11.09
N LEU A 179 -7.75 -7.15 -10.39
CA LEU A 179 -9.05 -7.50 -10.96
C LEU A 179 -9.71 -6.26 -11.59
N LEU A 180 -9.83 -5.16 -10.83
CA LEU A 180 -10.39 -3.90 -11.34
C LEU A 180 -9.61 -3.38 -12.56
N HIS A 181 -8.29 -3.52 -12.55
CA HIS A 181 -7.44 -3.16 -13.70
C HIS A 181 -7.74 -4.02 -14.93
N ALA A 182 -7.88 -5.33 -14.75
CA ALA A 182 -8.22 -6.26 -15.83
C ALA A 182 -9.61 -5.98 -16.40
N LEU A 183 -10.62 -5.76 -15.55
CA LEU A 183 -11.97 -5.41 -16.00
C LEU A 183 -11.96 -4.08 -16.78
N ALA A 184 -11.32 -3.04 -16.24
CA ALA A 184 -11.27 -1.74 -16.89
C ALA A 184 -10.56 -1.80 -18.25
N THR A 185 -9.47 -2.58 -18.36
CA THR A 185 -8.75 -2.73 -19.64
C THR A 185 -9.59 -3.52 -20.66
N GLN A 186 -10.26 -4.61 -20.25
CA GLN A 186 -11.16 -5.36 -21.13
C GLN A 186 -12.33 -4.49 -21.64
N LEU A 187 -12.97 -3.71 -20.78
CA LEU A 187 -14.06 -2.79 -21.17
C LEU A 187 -13.60 -1.73 -22.19
N THR A 188 -12.39 -1.19 -22.03
CA THR A 188 -11.83 -0.25 -23.01
C THR A 188 -11.49 -0.90 -24.35
N HIS A 189 -11.17 -2.19 -24.36
CA HIS A 189 -10.93 -2.94 -25.60
C HIS A 189 -12.23 -3.37 -26.31
N ALA A 190 -13.31 -3.60 -25.55
CA ALA A 190 -14.61 -3.99 -26.07
C ALA A 190 -15.46 -2.82 -26.61
N ALA A 191 -15.12 -1.57 -26.27
CA ALA A 191 -15.84 -0.39 -26.75
C ALA A 191 -15.73 -0.27 -28.29
N PRO A 192 -16.85 -0.21 -29.03
CA PRO A 192 -16.81 -0.03 -30.49
C PRO A 192 -16.08 1.27 -30.83
N ARG A 193 -15.10 1.20 -31.74
CA ARG A 193 -14.58 2.39 -32.40
C ARG A 193 -15.73 2.96 -33.20
N SER A 194 -16.35 4.05 -32.73
CA SER A 194 -17.31 4.81 -33.53
C SER A 194 -16.60 5.26 -34.81
N ASN A 195 -16.86 4.56 -35.92
CA ASN A 195 -16.49 5.00 -37.25
C ASN A 195 -17.21 6.33 -37.50
N HIS A 196 -16.54 7.45 -37.24
CA HIS A 196 -16.85 8.69 -37.95
C HIS A 196 -16.39 8.49 -39.40
N ALA A 197 -17.23 7.75 -40.15
CA ALA A 197 -17.24 7.84 -41.60
C ALA A 197 -17.72 9.24 -41.95
N ARG A 198 -16.86 9.95 -42.67
CA ARG A 198 -17.10 11.27 -43.26
C ARG A 198 -18.34 11.20 -44.15
N HIS A 199 -19.21 12.19 -44.04
CA HIS A 199 -20.00 12.70 -45.15
C HIS A 199 -19.95 14.23 -45.09
#